data_AF-A0A0A9WHT0-F1
#
_entry.id   AF-A0A0A9WHT0-F1
#
_cell.length_a   1.000
_cell.length_b   1.000
_cell.length_c   1.000
_cell.angle_alpha   90.00
_cell.angle_beta   90.00
_cell.angle_gamma   90.00
#
_symmetry.space_group_name_H-M   'P 1'
#
loop_
_entity.id
_entity.type
_entity.pdbx_description
1 polymer ?
#
loop_
_entity_poly.entity_id
_entity_poly.type
_entity_poly.pdbx_seq_one_letter_code
_entity_poly.pdbx_strand_id
1 'polypeptide(L)'
;LDDAVVPSSLVSPGCDGPSTKCSHNICSNRGVCVQQWNSYTCDCDMTSYTGPRCTEESIAYEFGPNRGLVTYVFPEDRRPEMKSDVLALGFITDQDDAVLFRVDSG
;
A
#
# COMPACT_ATOMS: atom_id res chain seq x y z
N LEU A 1 12.68 4.43 -51.10
CA LEU A 1 12.92 4.23 -49.66
C LEU A 1 11.54 4.37 -49.04
N ASP A 2 10.79 3.26 -48.97
CA ASP A 2 9.49 3.27 -48.32
C ASP A 2 9.72 3.02 -46.84
N ASP A 3 9.51 4.06 -46.03
CA ASP A 3 9.53 3.92 -44.58
C ASP A 3 8.43 2.94 -44.19
N ALA A 4 8.82 1.82 -43.58
CA ALA A 4 7.89 0.82 -43.08
C ALA A 4 7.13 1.39 -41.87
N VAL A 5 6.05 2.11 -42.14
CA VAL A 5 5.11 2.54 -41.11
C VAL A 5 4.34 1.30 -40.65
N VAL A 6 4.71 0.76 -39.49
CA VAL A 6 3.91 -0.26 -38.81
C VAL A 6 2.77 0.47 -38.10
N PRO A 7 1.51 0.36 -38.55
CA PRO A 7 0.41 1.04 -37.90
C PRO A 7 0.13 0.37 -36.55
N SER A 8 0.38 1.11 -35.46
CA SER A 8 -0.02 0.71 -34.11
C SER A 8 -1.30 1.43 -33.74
N SER A 9 -2.32 0.67 -33.34
CA SER A 9 -3.58 1.22 -32.81
C SER A 9 -3.44 1.78 -31.39
N LEU A 10 -2.27 1.62 -30.75
CA LEU A 10 -1.98 2.07 -29.39
C LEU A 10 -1.15 3.36 -29.34
N VAL A 11 -0.87 3.98 -30.49
CA VAL A 11 -0.08 5.21 -30.60
C VAL A 11 -0.91 6.26 -31.32
N SER A 12 -1.16 7.39 -30.64
CA SER A 12 -1.82 8.56 -31.21
C SER A 12 -0.82 9.72 -31.37
N PRO A 13 -0.99 10.60 -32.38
CA PRO A 13 -0.21 11.82 -32.47
C PRO A 13 -0.50 12.74 -31.27
N GLY A 14 0.55 13.26 -30.61
CA GLY A 14 0.43 14.25 -29.54
C GLY A 14 0.78 13.72 -28.14
N CYS A 15 0.54 14.55 -27.12
CA CYS A 15 0.75 14.25 -25.69
C CYS A 15 -0.51 14.55 -24.88
N ASP A 16 -1.64 13.92 -25.23
CA ASP A 16 -2.93 14.16 -24.57
C ASP A 16 -2.98 13.72 -23.09
N GLY A 17 -1.93 13.03 -22.62
CA GLY A 17 -1.81 12.56 -21.25
C GLY A 17 -2.85 11.50 -20.89
N PRO A 18 -2.87 11.02 -19.64
CA PRO A 18 -3.87 10.05 -19.20
C PRO A 18 -5.27 10.64 -19.29
N SER A 19 -6.19 9.90 -19.91
CA SER A 19 -7.62 10.27 -19.94
C SER A 19 -8.27 10.19 -18.55
N THR A 20 -7.69 9.38 -17.65
CA THR A 20 -8.09 9.26 -16.25
C THR A 20 -6.98 9.79 -15.36
N LYS A 21 -7.28 10.86 -14.61
CA LYS A 21 -6.32 11.53 -13.73
C LYS A 21 -6.65 11.25 -12.26
N CYS A 22 -5.62 11.20 -11.43
CA CYS A 22 -5.79 11.16 -9.99
C CYS A 22 -6.60 12.36 -9.48
N SER A 23 -7.58 12.09 -8.63
CA SER A 23 -8.35 13.09 -7.90
C SER A 23 -8.52 12.67 -6.43
N HIS A 24 -8.75 13.66 -5.56
CA HIS A 24 -8.79 13.45 -4.10
C HIS A 24 -9.83 12.44 -3.62
N ASN A 25 -10.84 12.13 -4.44
CA ASN A 25 -11.93 11.20 -4.12
C ASN A 25 -11.71 9.78 -4.64
N ILE A 26 -10.59 9.48 -5.33
CA ILE A 26 -10.35 8.14 -5.87
C ILE A 26 -10.00 7.16 -4.75
N CYS A 27 -9.06 7.52 -3.88
CA CYS A 27 -8.61 6.67 -2.78
C CYS A 27 -9.27 7.11 -1.48
N SER A 28 -9.81 6.16 -0.72
CA SER A 28 -10.42 6.40 0.59
C SER A 28 -9.38 6.23 1.69
N ASN A 29 -9.77 6.56 2.93
CA ASN A 29 -8.97 6.30 4.14
C ASN A 29 -7.52 6.82 4.06
N ARG A 30 -7.34 7.96 3.39
CA ARG A 30 -6.04 8.61 3.15
C ARG A 30 -5.05 7.80 2.30
N GLY A 31 -5.54 6.81 1.55
CA GLY A 31 -4.74 6.12 0.54
C GLY A 31 -4.21 7.11 -0.52
N VAL A 32 -3.04 6.82 -1.06
CA VAL A 32 -2.35 7.69 -2.01
C VAL A 32 -2.74 7.29 -3.43
N CYS A 33 -3.30 8.24 -4.20
CA CYS A 33 -3.56 7.99 -5.62
C CYS A 33 -2.25 8.05 -6.41
N VAL A 34 -1.89 6.94 -7.04
CA VAL A 34 -0.72 6.80 -7.88
C VAL A 34 -1.16 6.84 -9.34
N GLN A 35 -0.73 7.89 -10.05
CA GLN A 35 -1.04 8.07 -11.48
C GLN A 35 -0.23 7.08 -12.31
N GLN A 36 -0.91 6.34 -13.18
CA GLN A 36 -0.29 5.50 -14.21
C GLN A 36 -0.49 6.13 -15.60
N TRP A 37 0.11 5.52 -16.63
CA TRP A 37 0.02 6.04 -18.00
C TRP A 37 -1.42 6.09 -18.55
N ASN A 38 -2.19 5.02 -18.35
CA ASN A 38 -3.57 4.89 -18.85
C ASN A 38 -4.61 4.66 -17.74
N SER A 39 -4.21 4.73 -16.47
CA SER A 39 -5.04 4.39 -15.32
C SER A 39 -4.52 5.06 -14.05
N TYR A 40 -5.14 4.72 -12.92
CA TYR A 40 -4.66 5.06 -11.59
C TYR A 40 -4.75 3.83 -10.69
N THR A 41 -3.97 3.83 -9.62
CA THR A 41 -4.05 2.84 -8.53
C THR A 41 -4.04 3.56 -7.19
N CYS A 42 -4.57 2.93 -6.16
CA CYS A 42 -4.43 3.42 -4.79
C CYS A 42 -3.36 2.63 -4.06
N ASP A 43 -2.37 3.33 -3.51
CA ASP A 43 -1.45 2.79 -2.53
C ASP A 43 -2.10 2.89 -1.15
N CYS A 44 -2.31 1.72 -0.54
CA CYS A 44 -2.97 1.56 0.74
C CYS A 44 -1.98 1.20 1.87
N ASP A 45 -0.67 1.13 1.62
CA ASP A 45 0.34 0.60 2.55
C ASP A 45 0.38 1.38 3.88
N MET A 46 0.12 2.69 3.81
CA MET A 46 0.05 3.58 4.99
C MET A 46 -1.36 3.76 5.54
N THR A 47 -2.25 2.82 5.23
CA THR A 47 -3.62 2.76 5.76
C THR A 47 -3.84 1.42 6.47
N SER A 48 -4.87 1.32 7.31
CA SER A 48 -5.32 0.03 7.85
C SER A 48 -6.29 -0.70 6.92
N TYR A 49 -6.39 -0.27 5.65
CA TYR A 49 -7.37 -0.76 4.67
C TYR A 49 -6.67 -1.36 3.46
N THR A 50 -7.41 -2.16 2.70
CA THR A 50 -6.96 -2.83 1.49
C THR A 50 -7.96 -2.63 0.34
N GLY A 51 -7.72 -3.34 -0.76
CA GLY A 51 -8.53 -3.31 -1.96
C GLY A 51 -8.22 -2.12 -2.88
N PRO A 52 -8.85 -2.04 -4.06
CA PRO A 52 -8.46 -1.12 -5.14
C PRO A 52 -8.60 0.37 -4.80
N ARG A 53 -9.39 0.71 -3.78
CA ARG A 53 -9.68 2.09 -3.35
C ARG A 53 -9.43 2.33 -1.86
N CYS A 54 -8.74 1.40 -1.18
CA CYS A 54 -8.48 1.41 0.25
C CYS A 54 -9.77 1.52 1.10
N THR A 55 -10.83 0.82 0.71
CA THR A 55 -12.13 0.80 1.41
C THR A 55 -12.43 -0.52 2.09
N GLU A 56 -11.69 -1.58 1.76
CA GLU A 56 -11.89 -2.91 2.32
C GLU A 56 -11.08 -3.03 3.60
N GLU A 57 -11.61 -3.73 4.60
CA GLU A 57 -10.90 -3.97 5.85
C GLU A 57 -9.70 -4.91 5.61
N SER A 58 -8.54 -4.56 6.16
CA SER A 58 -7.37 -5.43 6.12
C SER A 58 -7.54 -6.63 7.06
N ILE A 59 -6.63 -7.60 6.95
CA ILE A 59 -6.56 -8.72 7.89
C ILE A 59 -6.38 -8.17 9.31
N ALA A 60 -7.22 -8.62 10.24
CA ALA A 60 -7.22 -8.23 11.64
C ALA A 60 -7.14 -9.46 12.55
N TYR A 61 -6.57 -9.26 13.74
CA TYR A 61 -6.48 -10.27 14.81
C TYR A 61 -7.16 -9.74 16.06
N GLU A 62 -7.87 -10.63 16.76
CA GLU A 62 -8.44 -10.35 18.07
C GLU A 62 -7.55 -10.94 19.16
N PHE A 63 -7.13 -10.11 20.10
CA PHE A 63 -6.38 -10.52 21.28
C PHE A 63 -7.35 -10.63 22.46
N GLY A 64 -7.61 -11.85 22.91
CA GLY A 64 -8.52 -12.13 24.02
C GLY A 64 -7.98 -11.66 25.37
N PRO A 65 -8.63 -12.04 26.49
CA PRO A 65 -8.29 -11.56 27.84
C PRO A 65 -6.91 -12.02 28.34
N ASN A 66 -6.33 -13.04 27.70
CA ASN A 66 -5.00 -13.53 28.02
C ASN A 66 -3.97 -12.90 27.08
N ARG A 67 -2.70 -12.88 27.51
CA ARG A 67 -1.60 -12.42 26.67
C ARG A 67 -1.52 -13.25 25.37
N GLY A 68 -1.74 -12.58 24.24
CA GLY A 68 -1.43 -13.10 22.91
C GLY A 68 -0.23 -12.38 22.32
N LEU A 69 0.58 -13.07 21.53
CA LEU A 69 1.73 -12.51 20.84
C LEU A 69 1.86 -13.14 19.46
N VAL A 70 1.96 -12.29 18.43
CA VAL A 70 2.32 -12.71 17.08
C VAL A 70 3.75 -12.24 16.83
N THR A 71 4.64 -13.19 16.54
CA THR A 71 6.06 -12.90 16.33
C THR A 71 6.46 -13.30 14.92
N TYR A 72 7.13 -12.38 14.23
CA TYR A 72 7.85 -12.68 12.99
C TYR A 72 9.35 -12.59 13.25
N VAL A 73 10.09 -13.63 12.87
CA VAL A 73 11.55 -13.69 13.00
C VAL A 73 12.15 -13.78 11.60
N PHE A 74 12.96 -12.78 11.25
CA PHE A 74 13.72 -12.82 9.99
C PHE A 74 14.74 -13.97 10.03
N PRO A 75 14.85 -14.76 8.95
CA PRO A 75 15.96 -15.68 8.76
C PRO A 75 17.30 -14.95 8.86
N GLU A 76 18.32 -15.62 9.40
CA GLU A 76 19.62 -14.99 9.70
C GLU A 76 20.28 -14.36 8.48
N ASP A 77 20.15 -14.99 7.31
CA ASP A 77 20.69 -14.54 6.02
C ASP A 77 19.89 -13.38 5.38
N ARG A 78 18.71 -13.07 5.92
CA ARG A 78 17.77 -12.06 5.38
C ARG A 78 17.39 -10.99 6.40
N ARG A 79 18.16 -10.85 7.48
CA ARG A 79 17.94 -9.78 8.46
C ARG A 79 18.18 -8.42 7.78
N PRO A 80 17.18 -7.53 7.71
CA PRO A 80 17.35 -6.26 7.03
C PRO A 80 18.16 -5.28 7.89
N GLU A 81 19.04 -4.52 7.25
CA GLU A 81 19.66 -3.33 7.84
C GLU A 81 18.97 -2.09 7.27
N MET A 82 18.02 -1.53 8.03
CA MET A 82 17.21 -0.40 7.60
C MET A 82 17.73 0.90 8.21
N LYS A 83 17.80 1.96 7.40
CA LYS A 83 18.14 3.32 7.85
C LYS A 83 16.93 4.10 8.36
N SER A 84 15.74 3.72 7.91
CA SER A 84 14.47 4.36 8.23
C SER A 84 13.36 3.34 8.05
N ASP A 85 12.44 3.31 9.00
CA ASP A 85 11.28 2.43 9.00
C ASP A 85 10.01 3.26 9.06
N VAL A 86 8.98 2.81 8.34
CA VAL A 86 7.64 3.40 8.38
C VAL A 86 6.65 2.28 8.67
N LEU A 87 5.76 2.51 9.63
CA LEU A 87 4.79 1.52 10.09
C LEU A 87 3.39 2.14 10.12
N ALA A 88 2.41 1.39 9.62
CA ALA A 88 0.99 1.67 9.80
C ALA A 88 0.28 0.45 10.40
N LEU A 89 -0.56 0.69 11.39
CA LEU A 89 -1.49 -0.31 11.91
C LEU A 89 -2.79 0.37 12.35
N GLY A 90 -3.90 -0.33 12.17
CA GLY A 90 -5.18 0.01 12.79
C GLY A 90 -5.38 -0.85 14.04
N PHE A 91 -5.84 -0.25 15.13
CA PHE A 91 -6.18 -0.96 16.36
C PHE A 91 -7.39 -0.33 17.02
N ILE A 92 -8.07 -1.13 17.84
CA ILE A 92 -9.14 -0.68 18.72
C ILE A 92 -8.96 -1.42 20.05
N THR A 93 -9.06 -0.69 21.16
CA THR A 93 -8.90 -1.24 22.50
C THR A 93 -9.67 -0.40 23.51
N ASP A 94 -10.10 -1.03 24.59
CA ASP A 94 -10.62 -0.39 25.79
C ASP A 94 -9.55 -0.24 26.89
N GLN A 95 -8.34 -0.78 26.67
CA GLN A 95 -7.25 -0.73 27.63
C GLN A 95 -6.51 0.61 27.54
N ASP A 96 -6.20 1.20 28.69
CA ASP A 96 -5.48 2.49 28.78
C ASP A 96 -3.97 2.35 28.57
N ASP A 97 -3.41 1.14 28.74
CA ASP A 97 -1.98 0.86 28.58
C ASP A 97 -1.77 -0.53 27.95
N ALA A 98 -1.05 -0.57 26.82
CA ALA A 98 -0.64 -1.80 26.16
C ALA A 98 0.55 -1.57 25.21
N VAL A 99 1.34 -2.62 24.98
CA VAL A 99 2.32 -2.67 23.88
C VAL A 99 1.66 -3.29 22.66
N LEU A 100 1.56 -2.55 21.56
CA LEU A 100 0.94 -3.01 20.31
C LEU A 100 1.93 -3.69 19.36
N PHE A 101 3.13 -3.12 19.23
CA PHE A 101 4.14 -3.59 18.29
C PHE A 101 5.54 -3.31 18.85
N ARG A 102 6.46 -4.23 18.58
CA ARG A 102 7.85 -4.13 18.99
C ARG A 102 8.75 -4.73 17.91
N VAL A 103 9.81 -4.01 17.56
CA VAL A 103 10.91 -4.51 16.74
C VAL A 103 12.13 -4.62 17.65
N ASP A 104 12.77 -5.78 17.64
CA ASP A 104 14.00 -6.02 18.37
C ASP A 104 15.15 -6.26 17.40
N SER A 105 16.27 -5.56 17.62
CA SER A 105 17.54 -5.92 17.01
C SER A 105 18.06 -7.17 17.70
N GLY A 106 18.09 -8.29 16.98
CA GLY A 106 18.65 -9.55 17.48
C GLY A 106 20.16 -9.61 17.41
#